data_AF-A0A433WSP4-F1
#
_entry.id   AF-A0A433WSP4-F1
#
_cell.length_a   1.000
_cell.length_b   1.000
_cell.length_c   1.000
_cell.angle_alpha   90.00
_cell.angle_beta   90.00
_cell.angle_gamma   90.00
#
_symmetry.space_group_name_H-M   'P 1'
#
loop_
_entity.id
_entity.type
_entity.pdbx_description
1 polymer ?
#
loop_
_entity_poly.entity_id
_entity_poly.type
_entity_poly.pdbx_seq_one_letter_code
_entity_poly.pdbx_strand_id
1 'polypeptide(L)'
;MQYEEIESYIKTDRPDIWRRLYPLHGFYKDQIIRITAENCVFLACYEEAEQVAREVIAWVETQPDDLVSGFDLLSQSHAELKELRRITGRVFTRKANRLRRNLRRAIGLLPEHDDVQQAFDNARTASAKSFIIIFDAEHPERSLSAHDLRQFHLRRSYAVNLAIADGIHDLAVNFLNYAGLFLTLTLPGEYRNCSYEQAKAEIGRRWKRVRRKARHRDILLLGMTALELHEDETPHYHIQLYVSPEHRAWVEEQILDAFPNECDRRDEAIKDIRDVARASRYTTKDHGKPETSLTFIGLRKDIKRRYRGVYEGKDTSALSEWRISRARQLMKQKTSGGAVLLLLRGFADERLNRLSARHPDSHYAESDIQRLQTMFLHTLHFRVVKDFREKNTPQVAKISKELKQENTVFHFGPVPTCLYKNQEGVRASSPPCECMGSRGQPPPSPPQEHIPDPSC
;
A
#
# COMPACT_ATOMS: atom_id res chain seq x y z
N MET A 1 -3.97 -28.79 36.20
CA MET A 1 -4.10 -27.65 37.11
C MET A 1 -4.96 -26.59 36.44
N GLN A 2 -6.15 -26.34 36.98
CA GLN A 2 -7.07 -25.28 36.59
C GLN A 2 -6.90 -24.04 37.48
N TYR A 3 -7.45 -22.88 37.08
CA TYR A 3 -7.36 -21.64 37.88
C TYR A 3 -7.94 -21.75 39.28
N GLU A 4 -9.03 -22.49 39.43
CA GLU A 4 -9.70 -22.70 40.70
C GLU A 4 -8.81 -23.38 41.74
N GLU A 5 -7.82 -24.18 41.29
CA GLU A 5 -6.89 -24.89 42.17
C GLU A 5 -5.86 -23.95 42.82
N ILE A 6 -5.54 -22.82 42.18
CA ILE A 6 -4.50 -21.89 42.65
C ILE A 6 -5.06 -20.54 43.12
N GLU A 7 -6.34 -20.25 42.88
CA GLU A 7 -6.94 -18.95 43.17
C GLU A 7 -6.81 -18.53 44.64
N SER A 8 -7.00 -19.47 45.58
CA SER A 8 -6.92 -19.21 47.01
C SER A 8 -5.52 -18.71 47.42
N TYR A 9 -4.47 -19.28 46.85
CA TYR A 9 -3.09 -18.87 47.06
C TYR A 9 -2.85 -17.46 46.53
N ILE A 10 -3.25 -17.17 45.29
CA ILE A 10 -3.09 -15.82 44.70
C ILE A 10 -3.85 -14.77 45.51
N LYS A 11 -5.08 -15.08 45.91
CA LYS A 11 -5.93 -14.16 46.68
C LYS A 11 -5.36 -13.83 48.06
N THR A 12 -4.69 -14.81 48.69
CA THR A 12 -4.10 -14.66 50.02
C THR A 12 -2.78 -13.90 49.97
N ASP A 13 -1.91 -14.23 49.02
CA ASP A 13 -0.58 -13.65 48.89
C ASP A 13 -0.62 -12.26 48.23
N ARG A 14 -1.32 -12.13 47.09
CA ARG A 14 -1.39 -10.90 46.28
C ARG A 14 -2.81 -10.56 45.84
N PRO A 15 -3.64 -10.01 46.76
CA PRO A 15 -5.03 -9.67 46.47
C PRO A 15 -5.18 -8.59 45.38
N ASP A 16 -4.17 -7.75 45.16
CA ASP A 16 -4.13 -6.77 44.08
C ASP A 16 -4.02 -7.42 42.69
N ILE A 17 -3.19 -8.45 42.54
CA ILE A 17 -3.05 -9.23 41.30
C ILE A 17 -4.27 -10.09 41.07
N TRP A 18 -4.81 -10.72 42.12
CA TRP A 18 -6.07 -11.46 42.04
C TRP A 18 -7.20 -10.59 41.46
N ARG A 19 -7.36 -9.35 41.95
CA ARG A 19 -8.37 -8.41 41.40
C ARG A 19 -8.17 -8.09 39.92
N ARG A 20 -6.91 -8.03 39.45
CA ARG A 20 -6.58 -7.80 38.04
C ARG A 20 -6.90 -9.02 37.18
N LEU A 21 -6.60 -10.22 37.67
CA LEU A 21 -6.90 -11.49 36.99
C LEU A 21 -8.39 -11.83 37.01
N TYR A 22 -9.13 -11.41 38.04
CA TYR A 22 -10.56 -11.72 38.21
C TYR A 22 -11.40 -11.55 36.94
N PRO A 23 -11.37 -10.42 36.21
CA PRO A 23 -12.16 -10.22 35.00
C PRO A 23 -11.62 -10.94 33.75
N LEU A 24 -10.47 -11.60 33.82
CA LEU A 24 -9.92 -12.38 32.71
C LEU A 24 -10.78 -13.63 32.45
N HIS A 25 -11.06 -13.90 31.17
CA HIS A 25 -11.82 -15.08 30.75
C HIS A 25 -11.16 -16.37 31.25
N GLY A 26 -11.95 -17.33 31.75
CA GLY A 26 -11.46 -18.60 32.32
C GLY A 26 -10.46 -19.31 31.42
N PHE A 27 -10.81 -19.47 30.13
CA PHE A 27 -9.89 -19.99 29.10
C PHE A 27 -8.48 -19.38 29.18
N TYR A 28 -8.34 -18.05 29.23
CA TYR A 28 -7.01 -17.42 29.27
C TYR A 28 -6.30 -17.64 30.61
N LYS A 29 -7.04 -17.65 31.73
CA LYS A 29 -6.48 -17.99 33.05
C LYS A 29 -5.87 -19.39 33.02
N ASP A 30 -6.60 -20.37 32.48
CA ASP A 30 -6.14 -21.75 32.38
C ASP A 30 -4.94 -21.89 31.44
N GLN A 31 -4.91 -21.16 30.32
CA GLN A 31 -3.74 -21.15 29.43
C GLN A 31 -2.49 -20.60 30.14
N ILE A 32 -2.62 -19.47 30.84
CA ILE A 32 -1.52 -18.85 31.60
C ILE A 32 -0.98 -19.85 32.63
N ILE A 33 -1.88 -20.52 33.37
CA ILE A 33 -1.50 -21.51 34.37
C ILE A 33 -0.80 -22.70 33.74
N ARG A 34 -1.35 -23.26 32.66
CA ARG A 34 -0.76 -24.41 31.98
C ARG A 34 0.68 -24.11 31.58
N ILE A 35 0.91 -22.97 30.92
CA ILE A 35 2.23 -22.55 30.46
C ILE A 35 3.17 -22.27 31.62
N THR A 36 2.65 -21.65 32.70
CA THR A 36 3.45 -21.36 33.89
C THR A 36 3.86 -22.66 34.59
N ALA A 37 2.94 -23.61 34.74
CA ALA A 37 3.20 -24.92 35.34
C ALA A 37 4.20 -25.74 34.52
N GLU A 38 4.12 -25.71 33.18
CA GLU A 38 5.08 -26.36 32.28
C GLU A 38 6.51 -25.84 32.44
N ASN A 39 6.67 -24.57 32.85
CA ASN A 39 7.98 -23.92 33.06
C ASN A 39 8.40 -23.85 34.53
N CYS A 40 7.56 -24.30 35.46
CA CYS A 40 7.82 -24.22 36.89
C CYS A 40 8.83 -25.30 37.31
N VAL A 41 9.84 -24.91 38.09
CA VAL A 41 10.75 -25.85 38.72
C VAL A 41 10.20 -26.21 40.09
N PHE A 42 9.56 -27.36 40.19
CA PHE A 42 8.92 -27.80 41.42
C PHE A 42 9.94 -28.15 42.50
N LEU A 43 9.90 -27.40 43.59
CA LEU A 43 10.64 -27.64 44.82
C LEU A 43 9.86 -28.60 45.72
N ALA A 44 10.53 -29.59 46.30
CA ALA A 44 9.90 -30.61 47.14
C ALA A 44 9.28 -30.08 48.44
N CYS A 45 9.59 -28.84 48.84
CA CYS A 45 9.14 -28.24 50.10
C CYS A 45 7.84 -27.42 50.01
N TYR A 46 7.28 -27.25 48.82
CA TYR A 46 6.04 -26.49 48.60
C TYR A 46 5.00 -27.32 47.85
N GLU A 47 3.72 -27.07 48.11
CA GLU A 47 2.65 -27.62 47.27
C GLU A 47 2.79 -27.09 45.85
N GLU A 48 2.61 -27.95 44.85
CA GLU A 48 2.74 -27.58 43.43
C GLU A 48 1.82 -26.39 43.07
N ALA A 49 0.60 -26.37 43.62
CA ALA A 49 -0.37 -25.29 43.42
C ALA A 49 0.12 -23.94 43.98
N GLU A 50 0.77 -23.95 45.14
CA GLU A 50 1.35 -22.74 45.73
C GLU A 50 2.51 -22.20 44.88
N GLN A 51 3.36 -23.09 44.36
CA GLN A 51 4.49 -22.70 43.51
C GLN A 51 4.02 -22.10 42.19
N VAL A 52 3.06 -22.74 41.54
CA VAL A 52 2.48 -22.22 40.29
C VAL A 52 1.77 -20.89 40.55
N ALA A 53 1.06 -20.71 41.68
CA ALA A 53 0.46 -19.44 42.05
C ALA A 53 1.49 -18.30 42.12
N ARG A 54 2.65 -18.54 42.75
CA ARG A 54 3.74 -17.56 42.84
C ARG A 54 4.34 -17.23 41.48
N GLU A 55 4.53 -18.22 40.62
CA GLU A 55 5.03 -17.99 39.26
C GLU A 55 4.01 -17.24 38.38
N VAL A 56 2.70 -17.49 38.55
CA VAL A 56 1.65 -16.72 37.86
C VAL A 56 1.64 -15.27 38.33
N ILE A 57 1.80 -15.03 39.64
CA ILE A 57 1.97 -13.69 40.22
C ILE A 57 3.15 -12.98 39.56
N ALA A 58 4.32 -13.63 39.54
CA ALA A 58 5.53 -13.09 38.93
C ALA A 58 5.33 -12.80 37.43
N TRP A 59 4.70 -13.72 36.70
CA TRP A 59 4.38 -13.53 35.29
C TRP A 59 3.52 -12.29 35.06
N VAL A 60 2.45 -12.09 35.83
CA VAL A 60 1.56 -10.91 35.69
C VAL A 60 2.34 -9.61 35.92
N GLU A 61 3.26 -9.59 36.88
CA GLU A 61 4.08 -8.41 37.18
C GLU A 61 5.07 -8.06 36.06
N THR A 62 5.50 -9.05 35.27
CA THR A 62 6.35 -8.79 34.11
C THR A 62 5.58 -8.27 32.88
N GLN A 63 4.25 -8.37 32.87
CA GLN A 63 3.44 -7.98 31.72
C GLN A 63 3.27 -6.45 31.62
N PRO A 64 3.14 -5.90 30.40
CA PRO A 64 2.86 -4.47 30.22
C PRO A 64 1.54 -4.03 30.85
N ASP A 65 1.53 -2.86 31.49
CA ASP A 65 0.34 -2.32 32.16
C ASP A 65 -0.89 -2.20 31.25
N ASP A 66 -0.75 -1.84 29.96
CA ASP A 66 -1.88 -1.78 29.01
C ASP A 66 -2.52 -3.15 28.79
N LEU A 67 -1.73 -4.23 28.87
CA LEU A 67 -2.23 -5.60 28.74
C LEU A 67 -3.02 -5.99 29.99
N VAL A 68 -2.41 -5.84 31.18
CA VAL A 68 -3.01 -6.24 32.46
C VAL A 68 -4.26 -5.43 32.79
N SER A 69 -4.22 -4.10 32.60
CA SER A 69 -5.41 -3.25 32.75
C SER A 69 -6.48 -3.52 31.69
N GLY A 70 -6.14 -4.24 30.62
CA GLY A 70 -7.03 -4.62 29.53
C GLY A 70 -7.72 -5.98 29.69
N PHE A 71 -7.48 -6.73 30.78
CA PHE A 71 -8.00 -8.08 30.97
C PHE A 71 -9.53 -8.17 30.92
N ASP A 72 -10.25 -7.22 31.50
CA ASP A 72 -11.70 -7.13 31.37
C ASP A 72 -12.09 -6.97 29.89
N LEU A 73 -11.54 -5.96 29.22
CA LEU A 73 -11.93 -5.62 27.86
C LEU A 73 -11.64 -6.73 26.83
N LEU A 74 -10.52 -7.44 26.98
CA LEU A 74 -10.16 -8.53 26.08
C LEU A 74 -11.03 -9.78 26.31
N SER A 75 -11.62 -9.92 27.49
CA SER A 75 -12.45 -11.08 27.86
C SER A 75 -13.90 -10.95 27.38
N GLN A 76 -14.33 -9.75 27.02
CA GLN A 76 -15.70 -9.48 26.62
C GLN A 76 -16.08 -10.06 25.25
N SER A 77 -17.23 -10.70 25.20
CA SER A 77 -17.88 -11.19 23.98
C SER A 77 -18.22 -10.07 22.99
N HIS A 78 -18.56 -10.45 21.77
CA HIS A 78 -19.00 -9.49 20.76
C HIS A 78 -20.29 -8.75 21.16
N ALA A 79 -21.20 -9.41 21.88
CA ALA A 79 -22.43 -8.81 22.36
C ALA A 79 -22.16 -7.75 23.44
N GLU A 80 -21.30 -8.06 24.42
CA GLU A 80 -20.91 -7.13 25.48
C GLU A 80 -20.20 -5.89 24.92
N LEU A 81 -19.31 -6.06 23.93
CA LEU A 81 -18.68 -4.91 23.27
C LEU A 81 -19.66 -4.04 22.48
N LYS A 82 -20.73 -4.62 21.92
CA LYS A 82 -21.80 -3.83 21.28
C LYS A 82 -22.59 -3.06 22.31
N GLU A 83 -22.87 -3.67 23.46
CA GLU A 83 -23.59 -3.01 24.55
C GLU A 83 -22.77 -1.87 25.15
N LEU A 84 -21.47 -2.09 25.42
CA LEU A 84 -20.58 -1.02 25.86
C LEU A 84 -20.49 0.12 24.86
N ARG A 85 -20.50 -0.18 23.55
CA ARG A 85 -20.58 0.85 22.52
C ARG A 85 -21.89 1.63 22.61
N ARG A 86 -23.02 0.98 22.90
CA ARG A 86 -24.32 1.64 23.07
C ARG A 86 -24.29 2.60 24.26
N ILE A 87 -23.71 2.18 25.38
CA ILE A 87 -23.62 2.98 26.61
C ILE A 87 -22.63 4.14 26.47
N THR A 88 -21.44 3.88 25.94
CA THR A 88 -20.32 4.86 25.94
C THR A 88 -20.20 5.66 24.65
N GLY A 89 -20.88 5.24 23.57
CA GLY A 89 -20.70 5.76 22.21
C GLY A 89 -19.37 5.37 21.55
N ARG A 90 -18.47 4.67 22.24
CA ARG A 90 -17.11 4.34 21.75
C ARG A 90 -17.02 2.91 21.21
N VAL A 91 -16.23 2.72 20.16
CA VAL A 91 -16.01 1.39 19.55
C VAL A 91 -14.78 0.73 20.16
N PHE A 92 -14.97 -0.33 20.94
CA PHE A 92 -13.88 -1.02 21.62
C PHE A 92 -13.36 -2.29 20.92
N THR A 93 -14.07 -2.79 19.90
CA THR A 93 -13.69 -4.02 19.15
C THR A 93 -12.23 -4.05 18.71
N ARG A 94 -11.70 -2.93 18.22
CA ARG A 94 -10.29 -2.86 17.78
C ARG A 94 -9.32 -2.97 18.96
N LYS A 95 -9.64 -2.33 20.09
CA LYS A 95 -8.81 -2.38 21.29
C LYS A 95 -8.84 -3.78 21.91
N ALA A 96 -10.01 -4.41 22.00
CA ALA A 96 -10.14 -5.79 22.49
C ALA A 96 -9.34 -6.78 21.64
N ASN A 97 -9.48 -6.75 20.31
CA ASN A 97 -8.70 -7.64 19.42
C ASN A 97 -7.18 -7.40 19.50
N ARG A 98 -6.76 -6.15 19.72
CA ARG A 98 -5.35 -5.81 19.96
C ARG A 98 -4.83 -6.45 21.24
N LEU A 99 -5.59 -6.33 22.33
CA LEU A 99 -5.24 -6.91 23.62
C LEU A 99 -5.19 -8.43 23.57
N ARG A 100 -6.16 -9.09 22.92
CA ARG A 100 -6.12 -10.55 22.72
C ARG A 100 -4.88 -11.01 21.97
N ARG A 101 -4.48 -10.30 20.91
CA ARG A 101 -3.22 -10.58 20.21
C ARG A 101 -2.01 -10.46 21.14
N ASN A 102 -1.92 -9.36 21.87
CA ASN A 102 -0.76 -9.15 22.75
C ASN A 102 -0.75 -10.19 23.88
N LEU A 103 -1.90 -10.62 24.38
CA LEU A 103 -2.00 -11.74 25.31
C LEU A 103 -1.52 -13.04 24.67
N ARG A 104 -2.04 -13.41 23.49
CA ARG A 104 -1.62 -14.59 22.74
C ARG A 104 -0.12 -14.63 22.53
N ARG A 105 0.48 -13.51 22.13
CA ARG A 105 1.94 -13.38 21.97
C ARG A 105 2.69 -13.56 23.29
N ALA A 106 2.19 -12.99 24.39
CA ALA A 106 2.80 -13.13 25.70
C ALA A 106 2.78 -14.57 26.25
N ILE A 107 1.75 -15.35 25.89
CA ILE A 107 1.58 -16.74 26.32
C ILE A 107 1.92 -17.75 25.22
N GLY A 108 2.42 -17.33 24.05
CA GLY A 108 2.71 -18.25 22.94
C GLY A 108 1.50 -19.02 22.40
N LEU A 109 0.27 -18.50 22.56
CA LEU A 109 -0.96 -19.14 22.07
C LEU A 109 -1.19 -18.81 20.59
N LEU A 110 -1.29 -19.84 19.75
CA LEU A 110 -1.60 -19.67 18.34
C LEU A 110 -3.05 -19.17 18.13
N PRO A 111 -3.32 -18.32 17.12
CA PRO A 111 -4.68 -17.81 16.86
C PRO A 111 -5.74 -18.89 16.63
N GLU A 112 -5.35 -20.03 16.06
CA GLU A 112 -6.22 -21.19 15.81
C GLU A 112 -6.56 -22.01 17.06
N HIS A 113 -5.89 -21.74 18.18
CA HIS A 113 -6.18 -22.35 19.48
C HIS A 113 -6.85 -21.35 20.44
N ASP A 114 -7.14 -20.13 20.01
CA ASP A 114 -7.81 -19.12 20.83
C ASP A 114 -9.34 -19.20 20.65
N ASP A 115 -9.98 -20.04 21.45
CA ASP A 115 -11.43 -20.27 21.43
C ASP A 115 -12.23 -18.98 21.69
N VAL A 116 -11.70 -18.10 22.55
CA VAL A 116 -12.34 -16.81 22.87
C VAL A 116 -12.35 -15.91 21.64
N GLN A 117 -11.23 -15.81 20.91
CA GLN A 117 -11.15 -15.06 19.67
C GLN A 117 -12.02 -15.68 18.55
N GLN A 118 -12.04 -17.01 18.44
CA GLN A 118 -12.88 -17.71 17.46
C GLN A 118 -14.37 -17.47 17.72
N ALA A 119 -14.83 -17.65 18.96
CA ALA A 119 -16.19 -17.36 19.36
C ALA A 119 -16.55 -15.89 19.07
N PHE A 120 -15.63 -14.98 19.35
CA PHE A 120 -15.79 -13.56 19.05
C PHE A 120 -15.97 -13.27 17.56
N ASP A 121 -15.11 -13.82 16.70
CA ASP A 121 -15.16 -13.59 15.25
C ASP A 121 -16.36 -14.28 14.59
N ASN A 122 -16.77 -15.45 15.11
CA ASN A 122 -17.99 -16.15 14.70
C ASN A 122 -19.23 -15.33 15.05
N ALA A 123 -19.36 -14.85 16.29
CA ALA A 123 -20.47 -14.01 16.72
C ALA A 123 -20.54 -12.68 15.93
N ARG A 124 -19.38 -12.09 15.65
CA ARG A 124 -19.27 -10.89 14.80
C ARG A 124 -19.75 -11.15 13.38
N THR A 125 -19.36 -12.28 12.79
CA THR A 125 -19.75 -12.66 11.43
C THR A 125 -21.24 -12.99 11.37
N ALA A 126 -21.77 -13.74 12.33
CA ALA A 126 -23.19 -14.04 12.45
C ALA A 126 -24.03 -12.75 12.57
N SER A 127 -23.63 -11.82 13.43
CA SER A 127 -24.30 -10.51 13.55
C SER A 127 -24.24 -9.67 12.26
N ALA A 128 -23.22 -9.83 11.42
CA ALA A 128 -23.13 -9.13 10.15
C ALA A 128 -23.99 -9.79 9.06
N LYS A 129 -24.13 -11.11 9.09
CA LYS A 129 -25.00 -11.87 8.17
C LYS A 129 -26.48 -11.65 8.48
N SER A 130 -26.85 -11.50 9.75
CA SER A 130 -28.24 -11.29 10.15
C SER A 130 -28.76 -9.88 9.88
N PHE A 131 -27.89 -8.89 9.64
CA PHE A 131 -28.27 -7.50 9.43
C PHE A 131 -28.43 -7.20 7.94
N ILE A 132 -29.68 -7.16 7.47
CA ILE A 132 -30.01 -6.80 6.08
C ILE A 132 -29.88 -5.30 5.87
N ILE A 133 -29.10 -4.89 4.87
CA ILE A 133 -28.89 -3.48 4.51
C ILE A 133 -29.71 -3.10 3.28
N ILE A 134 -29.70 -3.97 2.27
CA ILE A 134 -30.48 -3.77 1.05
C ILE A 134 -31.52 -4.87 1.01
N PHE A 135 -32.78 -4.47 1.18
CA PHE A 135 -33.92 -5.37 1.12
C PHE A 135 -34.50 -5.36 -0.28
N ASP A 136 -34.66 -6.54 -0.87
CA ASP A 136 -35.36 -6.75 -2.14
C ASP A 136 -36.75 -7.30 -1.83
N ALA A 137 -37.79 -6.49 -2.05
CA ALA A 137 -39.16 -6.81 -1.72
C ALA A 137 -39.77 -7.87 -2.64
N GLU A 138 -39.29 -7.95 -3.88
CA GLU A 138 -39.77 -8.91 -4.88
C GLU A 138 -39.09 -10.27 -4.71
N HIS A 139 -37.82 -10.25 -4.28
CA HIS A 139 -36.98 -11.44 -4.15
C HIS A 139 -36.23 -11.40 -2.80
N PRO A 140 -36.88 -11.73 -1.67
CA PRO A 140 -36.26 -11.65 -0.35
C PRO A 140 -34.91 -12.37 -0.24
N GLU A 141 -34.71 -13.45 -1.00
CA GLU A 141 -33.47 -14.22 -1.11
C GLU A 141 -32.30 -13.46 -1.76
N ARG A 142 -32.59 -12.37 -2.49
CA ARG A 142 -31.59 -11.47 -3.10
C ARG A 142 -31.22 -10.31 -2.18
N SER A 143 -31.83 -10.20 -1.00
CA SER A 143 -31.47 -9.19 -0.01
C SER A 143 -30.00 -9.30 0.38
N LEU A 144 -29.33 -8.16 0.50
CA LEU A 144 -27.90 -8.12 0.82
C LEU A 144 -27.70 -7.75 2.29
N SER A 145 -27.02 -8.64 3.01
CA SER A 145 -26.60 -8.38 4.38
C SER A 145 -25.40 -7.42 4.46
N ALA A 146 -25.12 -6.93 5.66
CA ALA A 146 -23.88 -6.18 5.93
C ALA A 146 -22.63 -7.01 5.60
N HIS A 147 -22.70 -8.32 5.83
CA HIS A 147 -21.63 -9.23 5.44
C HIS A 147 -21.43 -9.24 3.91
N ASP A 148 -22.50 -9.35 3.13
CA ASP A 148 -22.41 -9.45 1.66
C ASP A 148 -21.85 -8.19 1.03
N LEU A 149 -22.33 -7.02 1.49
CA LEU A 149 -21.78 -5.74 1.05
C LEU A 149 -20.30 -5.59 1.43
N ARG A 150 -19.91 -6.05 2.62
CA ARG A 150 -18.49 -6.05 3.03
C ARG A 150 -17.65 -6.95 2.10
N GLN A 151 -18.12 -8.17 1.79
CA GLN A 151 -17.41 -9.08 0.88
C GLN A 151 -17.32 -8.50 -0.54
N PHE A 152 -18.41 -7.89 -1.04
CA PHE A 152 -18.41 -7.21 -2.32
C PHE A 152 -17.37 -6.08 -2.37
N HIS A 153 -17.33 -5.21 -1.35
CA HIS A 153 -16.34 -4.15 -1.26
C HIS A 153 -14.91 -4.67 -1.14
N LEU A 154 -14.69 -5.77 -0.42
CA LEU A 154 -13.38 -6.42 -0.31
C LEU A 154 -12.91 -6.98 -1.65
N ARG A 155 -13.75 -7.74 -2.37
CA ARG A 155 -13.44 -8.26 -3.71
C ARG A 155 -13.12 -7.15 -4.69
N ARG A 156 -13.90 -6.07 -4.65
CA ARG A 156 -13.66 -4.89 -5.50
C ARG A 156 -12.34 -4.19 -5.17
N SER A 157 -12.05 -3.99 -3.88
CA SER A 157 -10.78 -3.43 -3.41
C SER A 157 -9.59 -4.29 -3.84
N TYR A 158 -9.72 -5.61 -3.70
CA TYR A 158 -8.73 -6.59 -4.14
C TYR A 158 -8.45 -6.47 -5.65
N ALA A 159 -9.50 -6.47 -6.49
CA ALA A 159 -9.36 -6.35 -7.94
C ALA A 159 -8.66 -5.04 -8.35
N VAL A 160 -8.98 -3.92 -7.68
CA VAL A 160 -8.29 -2.65 -7.91
C VAL A 160 -6.81 -2.73 -7.52
N ASN A 161 -6.48 -3.37 -6.39
CA ASN A 161 -5.08 -3.51 -5.98
C ASN A 161 -4.29 -4.37 -6.96
N LEU A 162 -4.86 -5.46 -7.43
CA LEU A 162 -4.24 -6.35 -8.42
C LEU A 162 -4.00 -5.62 -9.74
N ALA A 163 -5.00 -4.89 -10.25
CA ALA A 163 -4.85 -4.13 -11.49
C ALA A 163 -3.78 -3.02 -11.39
N ILE A 164 -3.65 -2.38 -10.22
CA ILE A 164 -2.56 -1.42 -9.98
C ILE A 164 -1.21 -2.15 -9.94
N ALA A 165 -1.10 -3.28 -9.25
CA ALA A 165 0.14 -4.06 -9.17
C ALA A 165 0.59 -4.52 -10.57
N ASP A 166 -0.34 -5.03 -11.39
CA ASP A 166 -0.09 -5.42 -12.77
C ASP A 166 0.36 -4.22 -13.62
N GLY A 167 -0.26 -3.04 -13.41
CA GLY A 167 0.16 -1.82 -14.08
C GLY A 167 1.57 -1.33 -13.67
N ILE A 168 1.95 -1.52 -12.40
CA ILE A 168 3.32 -1.24 -11.96
C ILE A 168 4.29 -2.19 -12.64
N HIS A 169 3.97 -3.48 -12.65
CA HIS A 169 4.80 -4.50 -13.27
C HIS A 169 5.02 -4.21 -14.76
N ASP A 170 3.95 -3.96 -15.51
CA ASP A 170 3.98 -3.65 -16.94
C ASP A 170 4.89 -2.46 -17.22
N LEU A 171 4.76 -1.36 -16.47
CA LEU A 171 5.65 -0.21 -16.63
C LEU A 171 7.09 -0.55 -16.23
N ALA A 172 7.29 -1.21 -15.09
CA ALA A 172 8.64 -1.46 -14.58
C ALA A 172 9.44 -2.38 -15.51
N VAL A 173 8.86 -3.48 -15.97
CA VAL A 173 9.57 -4.48 -16.77
C VAL A 173 9.54 -4.13 -18.25
N ASN A 174 8.35 -3.90 -18.83
CA ASN A 174 8.23 -3.75 -20.29
C ASN A 174 8.66 -2.38 -20.80
N PHE A 175 8.60 -1.35 -19.95
CA PHE A 175 9.02 0.01 -20.30
C PHE A 175 10.38 0.34 -19.67
N LEU A 176 10.51 0.29 -18.35
CA LEU A 176 11.74 0.73 -17.68
C LEU A 176 12.88 -0.30 -17.72
N ASN A 177 12.62 -1.53 -18.16
CA ASN A 177 13.58 -2.63 -18.15
C ASN A 177 14.16 -2.92 -16.76
N TYR A 178 13.33 -2.80 -15.72
CA TYR A 178 13.71 -3.06 -14.33
C TYR A 178 13.65 -4.55 -14.00
N ALA A 179 14.52 -4.98 -13.09
CA ALA A 179 14.49 -6.32 -12.53
C ALA A 179 13.44 -6.42 -11.42
N GLY A 180 12.70 -7.52 -11.37
CA GLY A 180 11.70 -7.81 -10.34
C GLY A 180 12.25 -8.70 -9.22
N LEU A 181 12.11 -8.25 -7.98
CA LEU A 181 12.48 -8.96 -6.76
C LEU A 181 11.24 -9.23 -5.90
N PHE A 182 11.13 -10.45 -5.39
CA PHE A 182 10.15 -10.86 -4.39
C PHE A 182 10.86 -11.03 -3.05
N LEU A 183 10.51 -10.18 -2.08
CA LEU A 183 11.14 -10.16 -0.76
C LEU A 183 10.21 -10.77 0.29
N THR A 184 10.77 -11.58 1.17
CA THR A 184 10.10 -12.06 2.40
C THR A 184 10.94 -11.71 3.61
N LEU A 185 10.62 -10.57 4.24
CA LEU A 185 11.40 -9.98 5.32
C LEU A 185 10.71 -10.20 6.66
N THR A 186 11.42 -10.80 7.61
CA THR A 186 10.92 -11.07 8.96
C THR A 186 11.74 -10.29 10.00
N LEU A 187 11.21 -10.25 11.22
CA LEU A 187 11.97 -9.76 12.37
C LEU A 187 12.72 -10.92 13.06
N PRO A 188 13.83 -10.64 13.76
CA PRO A 188 14.48 -11.60 14.63
C PRO A 188 13.54 -12.16 15.71
N GLY A 189 13.84 -13.36 16.22
CA GLY A 189 13.01 -14.05 17.20
C GLY A 189 12.75 -13.29 18.51
N GLU A 190 13.65 -12.38 18.90
CA GLU A 190 13.47 -11.52 20.08
C GLU A 190 12.20 -10.64 20.01
N TYR A 191 11.73 -10.32 18.80
CA TYR A 191 10.50 -9.57 18.59
C TYR A 191 9.23 -10.41 18.76
N ARG A 192 9.32 -11.71 19.06
CA ARG A 192 8.16 -12.52 19.47
C ARG A 192 7.66 -12.11 20.84
N ASN A 193 8.56 -11.73 21.74
CA ASN A 193 8.28 -11.44 23.15
C ASN A 193 7.86 -9.98 23.39
N CYS A 194 7.75 -9.17 22.34
CA CYS A 194 7.30 -7.78 22.45
C CYS A 194 5.85 -7.62 21.97
N SER A 195 5.25 -6.46 22.26
CA SER A 195 3.91 -6.16 21.75
C SER A 195 3.90 -6.13 20.22
N TYR A 196 2.74 -6.45 19.63
CA TYR A 196 2.57 -6.37 18.19
C TYR A 196 2.89 -4.97 17.64
N GLU A 197 2.55 -3.92 18.39
CA GLU A 197 2.81 -2.53 18.01
C GLU A 197 4.31 -2.25 17.90
N GLN A 198 5.10 -2.76 18.85
CA GLN A 198 6.55 -2.61 18.86
C GLN A 198 7.17 -3.34 17.66
N ALA A 199 6.78 -4.59 17.42
CA ALA A 199 7.24 -5.36 16.27
C ALA A 199 6.85 -4.67 14.94
N LYS A 200 5.61 -4.22 14.80
CA LYS A 200 5.11 -3.52 13.61
C LYS A 200 5.85 -2.20 13.36
N ALA A 201 6.13 -1.44 14.42
CA ALA A 201 6.88 -0.20 14.31
C ALA A 201 8.31 -0.47 13.84
N GLU A 202 8.94 -1.52 14.37
CA GLU A 202 10.31 -1.89 14.03
C GLU A 202 10.45 -2.35 12.58
N ILE A 203 9.64 -3.31 12.14
CA ILE A 203 9.71 -3.81 10.75
C ILE A 203 9.45 -2.67 9.76
N GLY A 204 8.49 -1.81 10.08
CA GLY A 204 8.20 -0.61 9.30
C GLY A 204 9.35 0.40 9.29
N ARG A 205 10.07 0.56 10.40
CA ARG A 205 11.26 1.43 10.51
C ARG A 205 12.41 0.91 9.65
N ARG A 206 12.69 -0.40 9.70
CA ARG A 206 13.71 -1.06 8.86
C ARG A 206 13.40 -0.86 7.37
N TRP A 207 12.18 -1.15 6.94
CA TRP A 207 11.79 -0.94 5.53
C TRP A 207 11.79 0.53 5.09
N LYS A 208 11.36 1.46 5.95
CA LYS A 208 11.45 2.91 5.67
C LYS A 208 12.90 3.36 5.50
N ARG A 209 13.85 2.78 6.26
CA ARG A 209 15.29 3.08 6.14
C ARG A 209 15.81 2.72 4.75
N VAL A 210 15.51 1.52 4.24
CA VAL A 210 15.89 1.07 2.89
C VAL A 210 15.39 2.06 1.83
N ARG A 211 14.08 2.35 1.83
CA ARG A 211 13.49 3.28 0.86
C ARG A 211 14.04 4.70 0.95
N ARG A 212 14.36 5.17 2.17
CA ARG A 212 14.97 6.48 2.38
C ARG A 212 16.38 6.52 1.78
N LYS A 213 17.21 5.51 2.05
CA LYS A 213 18.57 5.41 1.48
C LYS A 213 18.51 5.40 -0.06
N ALA A 214 17.60 4.61 -0.65
CA ALA A 214 17.42 4.56 -2.10
C ALA A 214 17.04 5.94 -2.68
N ARG A 215 16.08 6.63 -2.05
CA ARG A 215 15.68 7.99 -2.44
C ARG A 215 16.83 9.00 -2.38
N HIS A 216 17.70 8.92 -1.37
CA HIS A 216 18.87 9.82 -1.28
C HIS A 216 19.87 9.62 -2.41
N ARG A 217 19.91 8.42 -3.00
CA ARG A 217 20.72 8.10 -4.18
C ARG A 217 19.97 8.29 -5.50
N ASP A 218 18.79 8.91 -5.47
CA ASP A 218 17.90 9.06 -6.62
C ASP A 218 17.52 7.73 -7.30
N ILE A 219 17.51 6.64 -6.54
CA ILE A 219 17.13 5.31 -7.04
C ILE A 219 15.61 5.17 -6.96
N LEU A 220 14.99 5.06 -8.14
CA LEU A 220 13.57 4.81 -8.27
C LEU A 220 13.23 3.36 -7.88
N LEU A 221 12.39 3.21 -6.86
CA LEU A 221 11.80 1.94 -6.46
C LEU A 221 10.31 1.93 -6.82
N LEU A 222 9.85 0.87 -7.48
CA LEU A 222 8.45 0.63 -7.80
C LEU A 222 8.00 -0.71 -7.20
N GLY A 223 6.69 -0.89 -6.97
CA GLY A 223 6.14 -2.19 -6.58
C GLY A 223 5.05 -2.10 -5.51
N MET A 224 4.92 -3.15 -4.70
CA MET A 224 3.94 -3.21 -3.62
C MET A 224 4.46 -3.97 -2.40
N THR A 225 3.97 -3.58 -1.22
CA THR A 225 4.24 -4.25 0.05
C THR A 225 2.95 -4.79 0.62
N ALA A 226 2.96 -6.01 1.13
CA ALA A 226 1.98 -6.53 2.06
C ALA A 226 2.65 -6.76 3.41
N LEU A 227 2.12 -6.13 4.45
CA LEU A 227 2.39 -6.52 5.82
C LEU A 227 1.37 -7.58 6.20
N GLU A 228 1.83 -8.73 6.63
CA GLU A 228 1.02 -9.87 7.05
C GLU A 228 1.47 -10.33 8.45
N LEU A 229 0.63 -11.11 9.11
CA LEU A 229 0.97 -11.75 10.38
C LEU A 229 1.43 -13.18 10.08
N HIS A 230 2.55 -13.57 10.66
CA HIS A 230 2.96 -14.96 10.72
C HIS A 230 2.09 -15.73 11.75
N GLU A 231 2.26 -17.06 11.85
CA GLU A 231 1.49 -17.91 12.77
C GLU A 231 1.66 -17.50 14.24
N ASP A 232 2.84 -17.00 14.62
CA ASP A 232 3.18 -16.44 15.93
C ASP A 232 2.75 -14.96 16.10
N GLU A 233 1.90 -14.48 15.19
CA GLU A 233 1.44 -13.08 15.07
C GLU A 233 2.57 -12.05 14.93
N THR A 234 3.80 -12.48 14.64
CA THR A 234 4.91 -11.57 14.34
C THR A 234 4.71 -11.01 12.93
N PRO A 235 4.77 -9.69 12.74
CA PRO A 235 4.57 -9.11 11.42
C PRO A 235 5.73 -9.44 10.48
N HIS A 236 5.42 -9.81 9.24
CA HIS A 236 6.39 -9.96 8.14
C HIS A 236 5.98 -9.13 6.92
N TYR A 237 6.96 -8.78 6.10
CA TYR A 237 6.71 -8.14 4.81
C TYR A 237 6.87 -9.14 3.67
N HIS A 238 5.86 -9.21 2.81
CA HIS A 238 6.02 -9.66 1.44
C HIS A 238 6.07 -8.45 0.51
N ILE A 239 7.12 -8.33 -0.29
CA ILE A 239 7.34 -7.16 -1.13
C ILE A 239 7.59 -7.61 -2.56
N GLN A 240 6.82 -7.08 -3.49
CA GLN A 240 7.25 -7.01 -4.88
C GLN A 240 7.98 -5.70 -5.08
N LEU A 241 9.22 -5.79 -5.51
CA LEU A 241 10.09 -4.65 -5.70
C LEU A 241 10.64 -4.69 -7.12
N TYR A 242 10.56 -3.58 -7.83
CA TYR A 242 11.20 -3.39 -9.12
C TYR A 242 12.25 -2.30 -8.99
N VAL A 243 13.44 -2.59 -9.53
CA VAL A 243 14.63 -1.74 -9.44
C VAL A 243 15.43 -1.83 -10.74
N SER A 244 16.09 -0.73 -11.12
CA SER A 244 17.07 -0.76 -12.23
C SER A 244 18.11 -1.86 -11.99
N PRO A 245 18.47 -2.67 -13.02
CA PRO A 245 19.49 -3.70 -12.88
C PRO A 245 20.83 -3.16 -12.34
N GLU A 246 21.19 -1.93 -12.72
CA GLU A 246 22.43 -1.26 -12.27
C GLU A 246 22.46 -0.99 -10.76
N HIS A 247 21.30 -0.83 -10.14
CA HIS A 247 21.18 -0.52 -8.72
C HIS A 247 20.79 -1.74 -7.87
N ARG A 248 20.54 -2.89 -8.50
CA ARG A 248 20.05 -4.09 -7.83
C ARG A 248 20.95 -4.53 -6.68
N ALA A 249 22.24 -4.74 -6.95
CA ALA A 249 23.19 -5.24 -5.96
C ALA A 249 23.25 -4.31 -4.73
N TRP A 250 23.28 -3.01 -4.97
CA TRP A 250 23.26 -2.01 -3.90
C TRP A 250 21.96 -2.05 -3.09
N VAL A 251 20.80 -2.18 -3.74
CA VAL A 251 19.50 -2.28 -3.03
C VAL A 251 19.42 -3.55 -2.20
N GLU A 252 19.88 -4.69 -2.70
CA GLU A 252 19.95 -5.95 -1.94
C GLU A 252 20.83 -5.80 -0.69
N GLU A 253 22.01 -5.20 -0.82
CA GLU A 253 22.89 -4.88 0.33
C GLU A 253 22.15 -4.03 1.37
N GLN A 254 21.45 -2.97 0.95
CA GLN A 254 20.70 -2.13 1.91
C GLN A 254 19.53 -2.85 2.58
N ILE A 255 18.92 -3.84 1.91
CA ILE A 255 17.89 -4.69 2.51
C ILE A 255 18.54 -5.55 3.60
N LEU A 256 19.64 -6.24 3.30
CA LEU A 256 20.34 -7.09 4.27
C LEU A 256 20.90 -6.29 5.46
N ASP A 257 21.44 -5.09 5.22
CA ASP A 257 21.85 -4.14 6.27
C ASP A 257 20.69 -3.78 7.23
N ALA A 258 19.49 -3.63 6.69
CA ALA A 258 18.31 -3.28 7.48
C ALA A 258 17.68 -4.51 8.15
N PHE A 259 17.92 -5.70 7.61
CA PHE A 259 17.37 -6.98 8.05
C PHE A 259 18.50 -8.02 8.18
N PRO A 260 19.39 -7.89 9.17
CA PRO A 260 20.58 -8.73 9.28
C PRO A 260 20.24 -10.22 9.51
N ASN A 261 19.08 -10.53 10.09
CA ASN A 261 18.56 -11.88 10.24
C ASN A 261 18.21 -12.58 8.91
N GLU A 262 18.30 -11.86 7.79
CA GLU A 262 18.05 -12.38 6.45
C GLU A 262 19.33 -12.81 5.75
N CYS A 263 20.51 -12.45 6.26
CA CYS A 263 21.80 -12.75 5.64
C CYS A 263 22.00 -14.25 5.44
N ASP A 264 21.70 -15.05 6.46
CA ASP A 264 21.86 -16.51 6.42
C ASP A 264 20.86 -17.21 5.48
N ARG A 265 19.74 -16.54 5.19
CA ARG A 265 18.66 -17.04 4.34
C ARG A 265 18.43 -16.15 3.11
N ARG A 266 19.49 -15.50 2.61
CA ARG A 266 19.42 -14.50 1.52
C ARG A 266 18.64 -15.02 0.31
N ASP A 267 18.94 -16.22 -0.15
CA ASP A 267 18.32 -16.83 -1.35
C ASP A 267 16.84 -17.16 -1.14
N GLU A 268 16.40 -17.29 0.12
CA GLU A 268 14.99 -17.44 0.48
C GLU A 268 14.29 -16.10 0.64
N ALA A 269 14.99 -15.13 1.24
CA ALA A 269 14.49 -13.81 1.56
C ALA A 269 14.36 -12.91 0.33
N ILE A 270 15.23 -13.07 -0.68
CA ILE A 270 15.29 -12.25 -1.90
C ILE A 270 15.28 -13.17 -3.11
N LYS A 271 14.15 -13.23 -3.82
CA LYS A 271 13.97 -14.09 -5.02
C LYS A 271 13.68 -13.26 -6.25
N ASP A 272 14.06 -13.76 -7.42
CA ASP A 272 13.61 -13.16 -8.68
C ASP A 272 12.12 -13.42 -8.92
N ILE A 273 11.41 -12.39 -9.39
CA ILE A 273 10.03 -12.56 -9.87
C ILE A 273 10.09 -13.16 -11.27
N ARG A 274 9.84 -14.47 -11.36
CA ARG A 274 9.67 -15.19 -12.64
C ARG A 274 8.22 -15.24 -13.10
N ASP A 275 7.29 -15.31 -12.14
CA ASP A 275 5.85 -15.34 -12.38
C ASP A 275 5.18 -14.25 -11.52
N VAL A 276 4.80 -13.17 -12.20
CA VAL A 276 4.22 -11.98 -11.60
C VAL A 276 2.82 -12.25 -11.08
N ALA A 277 2.03 -13.04 -11.81
CA ALA A 277 0.67 -13.37 -11.38
C ALA A 277 0.72 -14.17 -10.08
N ARG A 278 1.64 -15.13 -9.97
CA ARG A 278 1.87 -15.88 -8.73
C ARG A 278 2.39 -14.98 -7.62
N ALA A 279 3.37 -14.13 -7.88
CA ALA A 279 3.87 -13.18 -6.89
C ALA A 279 2.76 -12.25 -6.39
N SER A 280 1.88 -11.78 -7.28
CA SER A 280 0.80 -10.84 -6.96
C SER A 280 -0.29 -11.51 -6.15
N ARG A 281 -0.69 -12.72 -6.52
CA ARG A 281 -1.61 -13.53 -5.71
C ARG A 281 -1.03 -13.82 -4.33
N TYR A 282 0.24 -14.19 -4.25
CA TYR A 282 0.88 -14.49 -2.98
C TYR A 282 0.96 -13.26 -2.06
N THR A 283 1.37 -12.10 -2.59
CA THR A 283 1.43 -10.83 -1.83
C THR A 283 0.05 -10.34 -1.39
N THR A 284 -1.02 -10.81 -2.03
CA THR A 284 -2.39 -10.36 -1.77
C THR A 284 -3.28 -11.41 -1.13
N LYS A 285 -2.73 -12.58 -0.77
CA LYS A 285 -3.47 -13.73 -0.24
C LYS A 285 -4.27 -13.38 1.01
N ASP A 286 -3.74 -12.49 1.85
CA ASP A 286 -4.36 -12.08 3.11
C ASP A 286 -5.10 -10.74 3.03
N HIS A 287 -5.45 -10.29 1.82
CA HIS A 287 -6.18 -9.04 1.63
C HIS A 287 -7.53 -9.05 2.37
N GLY A 288 -7.70 -8.13 3.31
CA GLY A 288 -8.94 -8.00 4.08
C GLY A 288 -8.95 -8.78 5.40
N LYS A 289 -7.92 -9.60 5.68
CA LYS A 289 -7.68 -10.15 7.00
C LYS A 289 -7.35 -9.02 8.01
N PRO A 290 -7.59 -9.23 9.32
CA PRO A 290 -7.20 -8.25 10.33
C PRO A 290 -5.71 -7.95 10.26
N GLU A 291 -5.35 -6.68 10.40
CA GLU A 291 -3.96 -6.23 10.62
C GLU A 291 -2.99 -6.49 9.46
N THR A 292 -3.52 -6.93 8.33
CA THR A 292 -2.81 -6.90 7.06
C THR A 292 -2.91 -5.53 6.42
N SER A 293 -1.83 -5.10 5.77
CA SER A 293 -1.82 -3.80 5.07
C SER A 293 -1.12 -3.91 3.74
N LEU A 294 -1.78 -3.40 2.70
CA LEU A 294 -1.22 -3.35 1.35
C LEU A 294 -0.93 -1.91 0.95
N THR A 295 0.32 -1.62 0.61
CA THR A 295 0.76 -0.30 0.14
C THR A 295 1.56 -0.42 -1.14
N PHE A 296 1.54 0.64 -1.96
CA PHE A 296 2.30 0.70 -3.20
C PHE A 296 3.59 1.50 -3.02
N ILE A 297 4.65 1.05 -3.67
CA ILE A 297 5.97 1.71 -3.70
C ILE A 297 6.05 2.51 -5.00
N GLY A 298 6.53 3.76 -4.92
CA GLY A 298 6.68 4.64 -6.07
C GLY A 298 5.39 5.29 -6.59
N LEU A 299 4.23 4.94 -6.03
CA LEU A 299 2.94 5.55 -6.38
C LEU A 299 2.50 6.62 -5.37
N ARG A 300 1.59 7.50 -5.82
CA ARG A 300 0.92 8.49 -4.97
C ARG A 300 0.08 7.82 -3.89
N LYS A 301 0.00 8.45 -2.72
CA LYS A 301 -0.82 7.98 -1.59
C LYS A 301 -2.31 7.81 -1.96
N ASP A 302 -2.83 8.62 -2.88
CA ASP A 302 -4.23 8.61 -3.30
C ASP A 302 -4.51 7.76 -4.56
N ILE A 303 -3.55 6.96 -5.03
CA ILE A 303 -3.69 6.21 -6.30
C ILE A 303 -4.89 5.26 -6.29
N LYS A 304 -5.15 4.57 -5.18
CA LYS A 304 -6.32 3.67 -5.04
C LYS A 304 -7.63 4.42 -5.24
N ARG A 305 -7.73 5.64 -4.69
CA ARG A 305 -8.90 6.51 -4.82
C ARG A 305 -9.06 7.00 -6.27
N ARG A 306 -7.97 7.47 -6.90
CA ARG A 306 -7.98 7.92 -8.30
C ARG A 306 -8.40 6.81 -9.26
N TYR A 307 -7.76 5.65 -9.14
CA TYR A 307 -8.04 4.49 -9.97
C TYR A 307 -9.50 4.08 -9.85
N ARG A 308 -10.01 3.94 -8.62
CA ARG A 308 -11.41 3.62 -8.35
C ARG A 308 -12.36 4.69 -8.90
N GLY A 309 -12.08 5.97 -8.67
CA GLY A 309 -12.91 7.07 -9.13
C GLY A 309 -13.07 7.06 -10.64
N VAL A 310 -11.96 6.91 -11.38
CA VAL A 310 -11.99 6.80 -12.84
C VAL A 310 -12.74 5.57 -13.29
N TYR A 311 -12.50 4.40 -12.69
CA TYR A 311 -13.23 3.16 -12.99
C TYR A 311 -14.74 3.29 -12.73
N GLU A 312 -15.13 4.04 -11.70
CA GLU A 312 -16.52 4.28 -11.29
C GLU A 312 -17.26 5.35 -12.08
N GLY A 313 -16.62 6.03 -13.02
CA GLY A 313 -17.28 7.14 -13.70
C GLY A 313 -17.24 8.46 -12.93
N LYS A 314 -16.55 8.54 -11.79
CA LYS A 314 -16.44 9.77 -10.99
C LYS A 314 -15.39 10.71 -11.56
N ASP A 315 -15.65 12.00 -11.41
CA ASP A 315 -14.72 13.04 -11.84
C ASP A 315 -13.55 13.18 -10.86
N THR A 316 -12.39 13.41 -11.43
CA THR A 316 -11.16 13.68 -10.68
C THR A 316 -10.65 15.04 -11.09
N SER A 317 -10.85 16.06 -10.26
CA SER A 317 -10.53 17.48 -10.56
C SER A 317 -9.08 17.76 -10.99
N ALA A 318 -8.16 16.84 -10.72
CA ALA A 318 -6.75 16.96 -11.07
C ALA A 318 -6.36 16.34 -12.42
N LEU A 319 -7.30 15.79 -13.19
CA LEU A 319 -7.06 15.15 -14.48
C LEU A 319 -8.02 15.72 -15.53
N SER A 320 -7.53 15.89 -16.77
CA SER A 320 -8.39 16.29 -17.89
C SER A 320 -9.42 15.22 -18.23
N GLU A 321 -10.59 15.64 -18.74
CA GLU A 321 -11.65 14.72 -19.19
C GLU A 321 -11.15 13.70 -20.21
N TRP A 322 -10.24 14.13 -21.10
CA TRP A 322 -9.61 13.26 -22.08
C TRP A 322 -8.79 12.12 -21.42
N ARG A 323 -7.97 12.43 -20.41
CA ARG A 323 -7.20 11.43 -19.65
C ARG A 323 -8.15 10.43 -18.97
N ILE A 324 -9.20 10.94 -18.35
CA ILE A 324 -10.20 10.13 -17.66
C ILE A 324 -10.89 9.18 -18.65
N SER A 325 -11.38 9.71 -19.78
CA SER A 325 -12.05 8.94 -20.83
C SER A 325 -11.14 7.86 -21.41
N ARG A 326 -9.88 8.20 -21.74
CA ARG A 326 -8.92 7.23 -22.29
C ARG A 326 -8.53 6.17 -21.28
N ALA A 327 -8.28 6.55 -20.02
CA ALA A 327 -8.00 5.60 -18.95
C ALA A 327 -9.17 4.62 -18.73
N ARG A 328 -10.42 5.12 -18.73
CA ARG A 328 -11.62 4.28 -18.66
C ARG A 328 -11.69 3.28 -19.82
N GLN A 329 -11.40 3.74 -21.04
CA GLN A 329 -11.40 2.86 -22.21
C GLN A 329 -10.38 1.72 -22.06
N LEU A 330 -9.15 2.04 -21.65
CA LEU A 330 -8.09 1.03 -21.42
C LEU A 330 -8.46 0.07 -20.28
N MET A 331 -8.99 0.58 -19.17
CA MET A 331 -9.48 -0.24 -18.05
C MET A 331 -10.59 -1.21 -18.51
N LYS A 332 -11.53 -0.76 -19.34
CA LYS A 332 -12.61 -1.61 -19.89
C LYS A 332 -12.08 -2.68 -20.84
N GLN A 333 -11.10 -2.32 -21.67
CA GLN A 333 -10.46 -3.24 -22.61
C GLN A 333 -9.49 -4.21 -21.94
N LYS A 334 -9.13 -3.97 -20.66
CA LYS A 334 -8.09 -4.71 -19.92
C LYS A 334 -6.74 -4.67 -20.65
N THR A 335 -6.44 -3.57 -21.33
CA THR A 335 -5.21 -3.38 -22.11
C THR A 335 -4.30 -2.35 -21.44
N SER A 336 -3.01 -2.69 -21.30
CA SER A 336 -1.90 -1.79 -20.93
C SER A 336 -2.03 -1.08 -19.57
N GLY A 337 -1.89 -1.84 -18.48
CA GLY A 337 -2.02 -1.34 -17.11
C GLY A 337 -1.05 -0.21 -16.76
N GLY A 338 0.18 -0.22 -17.27
CA GLY A 338 1.16 0.84 -17.00
C GLY A 338 0.75 2.19 -17.57
N ALA A 339 0.17 2.19 -18.78
CA ALA A 339 -0.34 3.39 -19.43
C ALA A 339 -1.49 4.02 -18.63
N VAL A 340 -2.35 3.22 -18.02
CA VAL A 340 -3.42 3.71 -17.13
C VAL A 340 -2.82 4.49 -15.95
N LEU A 341 -1.77 3.97 -15.30
CA LEU A 341 -1.13 4.67 -14.18
C LEU A 341 -0.52 6.02 -14.60
N LEU A 342 0.06 6.10 -15.80
CA LEU A 342 0.59 7.35 -16.36
C LEU A 342 -0.52 8.36 -16.69
N LEU A 343 -1.64 7.91 -17.27
CA LEU A 343 -2.81 8.75 -17.54
C LEU A 343 -3.40 9.31 -16.25
N LEU A 344 -3.37 8.54 -15.15
CA LEU A 344 -3.83 8.97 -13.83
C LEU A 344 -2.84 9.87 -13.07
N ARG A 345 -1.65 10.13 -13.64
CA ARG A 345 -0.49 10.73 -12.94
C ARG A 345 -0.23 10.03 -11.60
N GLY A 346 -0.23 8.69 -11.65
CA GLY A 346 -0.26 7.84 -10.47
C GLY A 346 1.07 7.74 -9.73
N PHE A 347 2.18 8.15 -10.34
CA PHE A 347 3.51 8.02 -9.76
C PHE A 347 3.82 9.18 -8.79
N ALA A 348 4.56 8.86 -7.73
CA ALA A 348 5.06 9.85 -6.78
C ALA A 348 6.22 10.66 -7.38
N ASP A 349 7.03 10.03 -8.25
CA ASP A 349 8.03 10.72 -9.05
C ASP A 349 7.36 11.43 -10.24
N GLU A 350 7.57 12.74 -10.34
CA GLU A 350 6.97 13.55 -11.38
C GLU A 350 7.61 13.32 -12.75
N ARG A 351 8.88 12.91 -12.82
CA ARG A 351 9.58 12.57 -14.06
C ARG A 351 8.88 11.42 -14.79
N LEU A 352 8.44 10.39 -14.05
CA LEU A 352 7.62 9.31 -14.61
C LEU A 352 6.30 9.81 -15.17
N ASN A 353 5.58 10.66 -14.42
CA ASN A 353 4.31 11.22 -14.90
C ASN A 353 4.49 12.06 -16.17
N ARG A 354 5.66 12.69 -16.32
CA ARG A 354 6.05 13.48 -17.49
C ARG A 354 6.40 12.65 -18.73
N LEU A 355 6.58 11.34 -18.64
CA LEU A 355 6.69 10.48 -19.85
C LEU A 355 5.46 10.63 -20.76
N SER A 356 4.30 10.94 -20.17
CA SER A 356 3.06 11.21 -20.91
C SER A 356 2.83 12.70 -21.22
N ALA A 357 3.77 13.61 -20.93
CA ALA A 357 3.58 15.06 -21.12
C ALA A 357 3.89 15.50 -22.56
N ARG A 358 3.45 16.71 -22.95
CA ARG A 358 3.69 17.28 -24.29
C ARG A 358 5.17 17.48 -24.62
N HIS A 359 5.96 17.65 -23.56
CA HIS A 359 7.42 17.70 -23.55
C HIS A 359 7.87 16.59 -22.61
N PRO A 360 8.04 15.36 -23.13
CA PRO A 360 8.32 14.23 -22.28
C PRO A 360 9.69 14.36 -21.63
N ASP A 361 9.74 14.09 -20.33
CA ASP A 361 10.99 13.97 -19.61
C ASP A 361 11.60 12.60 -19.95
N SER A 362 12.72 12.59 -20.67
CA SER A 362 13.37 11.36 -21.12
C SER A 362 14.36 10.80 -20.11
N HIS A 363 14.36 11.29 -18.86
CA HIS A 363 15.27 10.84 -17.80
C HIS A 363 15.29 9.31 -17.65
N TYR A 364 14.14 8.65 -17.81
CA TYR A 364 14.01 7.19 -17.71
C TYR A 364 13.90 6.47 -19.07
N ALA A 365 14.05 7.19 -20.18
CA ALA A 365 13.96 6.65 -21.54
C ALA A 365 15.34 6.68 -22.22
N GLU A 366 16.16 5.71 -21.84
CA GLU A 366 17.57 5.59 -22.23
C GLU A 366 17.72 4.92 -23.60
N SER A 367 16.90 3.91 -23.88
CA SER A 367 16.92 3.16 -25.14
C SER A 367 15.98 3.73 -26.21
N ASP A 368 16.25 3.44 -27.47
CA ASP A 368 15.38 3.83 -28.59
C ASP A 368 13.98 3.20 -28.51
N ILE A 369 13.89 1.98 -27.95
CA ILE A 369 12.61 1.30 -27.70
C ILE A 369 11.80 2.09 -26.66
N GLN A 370 12.43 2.55 -25.57
CA GLN A 370 11.76 3.37 -24.55
C GLN A 370 11.31 4.72 -25.10
N ARG A 371 12.12 5.34 -25.96
CA ARG A 371 11.73 6.58 -26.66
C ARG A 371 10.54 6.36 -27.59
N LEU A 372 10.52 5.25 -28.33
CA LEU A 372 9.36 4.84 -29.14
C LEU A 372 8.11 4.61 -28.29
N GLN A 373 8.24 3.90 -27.16
CA GLN A 373 7.13 3.70 -26.24
C GLN A 373 6.65 5.05 -25.65
N THR A 374 7.56 5.98 -25.39
CA THR A 374 7.24 7.36 -24.97
C THR A 374 6.46 8.10 -26.07
N MET A 375 6.87 7.98 -27.33
CA MET A 375 6.11 8.51 -28.48
C MET A 375 4.71 7.90 -28.57
N PHE A 376 4.58 6.59 -28.34
CA PHE A 376 3.30 5.91 -28.31
C PHE A 376 2.41 6.42 -27.18
N LEU A 377 2.95 6.57 -25.97
CA LEU A 377 2.24 7.17 -24.83
C LEU A 377 1.83 8.62 -25.09
N HIS A 378 2.69 9.41 -25.72
CA HIS A 378 2.37 10.76 -26.16
C HIS A 378 1.22 10.77 -27.17
N THR A 379 1.25 9.85 -28.15
CA THR A 379 0.17 9.70 -29.14
C THR A 379 -1.14 9.26 -28.49
N LEU A 380 -1.08 8.32 -27.54
CA LEU A 380 -2.24 7.91 -26.74
C LEU A 380 -2.86 9.09 -25.98
N HIS A 381 -2.03 9.99 -25.48
CA HIS A 381 -2.47 11.10 -24.66
C HIS A 381 -2.87 12.35 -25.47
N PHE A 382 -2.26 12.64 -26.61
CA PHE A 382 -2.54 13.87 -27.35
C PHE A 382 -3.10 13.66 -28.75
N ARG A 383 -3.17 12.40 -29.24
CA ARG A 383 -3.48 12.06 -30.64
C ARG A 383 -2.56 12.74 -31.66
N VAL A 384 -1.35 13.11 -31.23
CA VAL A 384 -0.32 13.71 -32.08
C VAL A 384 0.91 12.82 -32.05
N VAL A 385 1.37 12.43 -33.23
CA VAL A 385 2.68 11.81 -33.41
C VAL A 385 3.72 12.93 -33.40
N LYS A 386 4.55 12.97 -32.36
CA LYS A 386 5.75 13.82 -32.34
C LYS A 386 6.95 12.91 -32.47
N ASP A 387 7.82 13.21 -33.43
CA ASP A 387 9.14 12.59 -33.47
C ASP A 387 10.03 13.24 -32.41
N PHE A 388 10.58 12.44 -31.51
CA PHE A 388 11.51 12.88 -30.47
C PHE A 388 12.95 12.44 -30.75
N ARG A 389 13.22 11.85 -31.92
CA ARG A 389 14.55 11.37 -32.32
C ARG A 389 15.46 12.49 -32.83
N GLU A 390 14.89 13.62 -33.27
CA GLU A 390 15.67 14.76 -33.73
C GLU A 390 16.08 15.67 -32.56
N LYS A 391 17.31 15.49 -32.09
CA LYS A 391 18.03 16.57 -31.41
C LYS A 391 18.44 17.59 -32.47
N ASN A 392 17.70 18.70 -32.54
CA ASN A 392 17.93 19.90 -33.34
C ASN A 392 17.55 19.83 -34.83
N THR A 393 16.31 20.17 -35.18
CA THR A 393 15.97 21.30 -36.08
C THR A 393 14.44 21.48 -36.18
N PRO A 394 13.89 22.70 -36.14
CA PRO A 394 12.52 22.92 -36.56
C PRO A 394 12.50 23.11 -38.09
N GLN A 395 12.29 22.04 -38.86
CA GLN A 395 11.87 22.18 -40.25
C GLN A 395 10.43 21.71 -40.40
N VAL A 396 9.52 22.68 -40.38
CA VAL A 396 8.20 22.55 -41.00
C VAL A 396 8.43 22.54 -42.52
N ALA A 397 8.75 21.38 -43.08
CA ALA A 397 8.76 21.21 -44.53
C ALA A 397 7.32 20.97 -45.02
N LYS A 398 6.71 22.01 -45.61
CA LYS A 398 5.53 21.87 -46.45
C LYS A 398 5.92 21.07 -47.69
N ILE A 399 5.44 19.83 -47.81
CA ILE A 399 5.44 19.12 -49.09
C ILE A 399 3.99 19.06 -49.57
N SER A 400 3.67 19.95 -50.50
CA SER A 400 2.51 19.83 -51.39
C SER A 400 2.91 18.96 -52.58
N LYS A 401 2.26 17.81 -52.77
CA LYS A 401 1.99 17.26 -54.11
C LYS A 401 0.89 16.21 -54.09
N GLU A 402 0.06 16.30 -55.12
CA GLU A 402 -1.18 15.55 -55.37
C GLU A 402 -0.95 14.04 -55.49
N LEU A 403 -1.87 13.26 -54.89
CA LEU A 403 -1.93 11.80 -55.00
C LEU A 403 -3.02 11.42 -56.01
N LYS A 404 -2.60 10.78 -57.11
CA LYS A 404 -3.48 9.90 -57.90
C LYS A 404 -3.68 8.60 -57.12
N GLN A 405 -4.94 8.14 -57.08
CA GLN A 405 -5.37 6.90 -56.44
C GLN A 405 -4.68 5.68 -57.08
N GLU A 406 -4.11 4.80 -56.26
CA GLU A 406 -4.49 3.37 -56.17
C GLU A 406 -3.63 2.60 -55.16
N ASN A 407 -4.28 1.62 -54.51
CA ASN A 407 -3.79 0.51 -53.69
C ASN A 407 -3.40 0.74 -52.21
N THR A 408 -4.10 -0.06 -51.40
CA THR A 408 -4.15 -0.19 -49.94
C THR A 408 -2.83 -0.63 -49.32
N VAL A 409 -2.19 0.29 -48.59
CA VAL A 409 -1.25 0.03 -47.48
C VAL A 409 -1.60 1.05 -46.39
N PHE A 410 -1.73 0.62 -45.13
CA PHE A 410 -2.02 1.50 -43.99
C PHE A 410 -0.90 2.53 -43.79
N HIS A 411 -1.01 3.67 -44.46
CA HIS A 411 -0.22 4.88 -44.21
C HIS A 411 -1.05 5.83 -43.35
N PHE A 412 -0.53 6.15 -42.16
CA PHE A 412 -1.05 7.22 -41.32
C PHE A 412 -0.81 8.57 -42.02
N GLY A 413 -1.87 9.14 -42.59
CA GLY A 413 -1.86 10.50 -43.12
C GLY A 413 -1.84 11.57 -42.02
N PRO A 414 -1.26 12.76 -42.25
CA PRO A 414 -1.24 13.83 -41.27
C PRO A 414 -2.60 14.57 -41.28
N VAL A 415 -3.29 14.56 -40.13
CA VAL A 415 -4.47 15.41 -39.92
C VAL A 415 -3.99 16.78 -39.41
N PRO A 416 -4.45 17.91 -40.01
CA PRO A 416 -4.02 19.24 -39.60
C PRO A 416 -4.48 19.60 -38.18
N THR A 417 -3.61 20.34 -37.50
CA THR A 417 -3.78 20.97 -36.20
C THR A 417 -5.07 21.79 -36.06
N CYS A 418 -5.92 21.42 -35.08
CA CYS A 418 -6.81 22.36 -34.40
C CYS A 418 -6.18 22.76 -33.06
N LEU A 419 -5.60 23.96 -33.01
CA LEU A 419 -5.22 24.63 -31.77
C LEU A 419 -6.49 25.19 -31.10
N TYR A 420 -6.89 24.66 -29.94
CA TYR A 420 -7.88 25.31 -29.07
C TYR A 420 -7.46 25.32 -27.59
N LYS A 421 -7.26 26.56 -27.11
CA LYS A 421 -7.71 27.22 -25.86
C LYS A 421 -7.74 26.54 -24.48
N ASN A 422 -7.25 25.32 -24.26
CA ASN A 422 -7.16 24.73 -22.91
C ASN A 422 -5.71 24.35 -22.55
N GLN A 423 -4.83 25.35 -22.41
CA GLN A 423 -3.50 25.13 -21.83
C GLN A 423 -3.60 25.14 -20.29
N GLU A 424 -3.26 24.01 -19.66
CA GLU A 424 -3.02 23.94 -18.22
C GLU A 424 -1.72 24.69 -17.88
N GLY A 425 -1.80 25.68 -16.97
CA GLY A 425 -0.64 26.41 -16.44
C GLY A 425 -0.45 27.86 -16.92
N VAL A 426 -1.30 28.36 -17.83
CA VAL A 426 -1.30 29.76 -18.26
C VAL A 426 -2.52 30.47 -17.64
N ARG A 427 -2.29 31.55 -16.88
CA ARG A 427 -3.39 32.40 -16.40
C ARG A 427 -4.12 32.98 -17.61
N ALA A 428 -5.44 32.90 -17.60
CA ALA A 428 -6.28 33.51 -18.63
C ALA A 428 -6.18 35.04 -18.57
N SER A 429 -5.20 35.62 -19.26
CA SER A 429 -5.23 37.02 -19.64
C SER A 429 -5.81 37.11 -21.06
N SER A 430 -6.95 37.77 -21.18
CA SER A 430 -7.61 38.11 -22.44
C SER A 430 -6.60 38.79 -23.38
N PRO A 431 -6.52 38.41 -24.68
CA PRO A 431 -5.71 39.18 -25.62
C PRO A 431 -6.45 40.48 -25.95
N PRO A 432 -5.78 41.65 -25.93
CA PRO A 432 -6.26 42.76 -26.74
C PRO A 432 -6.05 42.40 -28.21
N CYS A 433 -7.07 42.63 -29.02
CA CYS A 433 -6.93 42.62 -30.47
C CYS A 433 -5.97 43.73 -30.87
N GLU A 434 -4.83 43.36 -31.47
CA GLU A 434 -4.14 44.24 -32.41
C GLU A 434 -4.22 43.62 -33.80
N CYS A 435 -5.13 44.16 -34.60
CA CYS A 435 -4.97 44.18 -36.05
C CYS A 435 -3.83 45.16 -36.37
N MET A 436 -2.89 44.78 -37.22
CA MET A 436 -2.22 45.58 -38.27
C MET A 436 -1.21 44.64 -38.95
N GLY A 437 -1.12 44.48 -40.27
CA GLY A 437 -1.08 45.55 -41.25
C GLY A 437 0.39 45.95 -41.49
N SER A 438 0.93 45.53 -42.64
CA SER A 438 2.09 46.11 -43.36
C SER A 438 3.48 46.23 -42.72
N ARG A 439 4.44 45.54 -43.37
CA ARG A 439 5.78 45.98 -43.82
C ARG A 439 6.60 46.98 -42.95
N GLY A 440 7.70 46.46 -42.41
CA GLY A 440 9.07 46.96 -42.63
C GLY A 440 9.54 48.20 -41.87
N GLN A 441 10.43 48.01 -40.89
CA GLN A 441 11.66 48.79 -40.66
C GLN A 441 12.67 47.93 -39.87
N PRO A 442 14.00 48.07 -40.10
CA PRO A 442 15.03 47.36 -39.33
C PRO A 442 15.22 47.97 -37.93
N PRO A 443 15.83 47.24 -36.98
CA PRO A 443 15.91 47.65 -35.58
C PRO A 443 16.80 48.90 -35.38
N PRO A 444 16.49 49.75 -34.39
CA PRO A 444 17.31 50.90 -34.03
C PRO A 444 18.64 50.48 -33.38
N SER A 445 19.72 51.18 -33.75
CA SER A 445 21.07 51.01 -33.19
C SER A 445 21.13 51.35 -31.69
N PRO A 446 22.06 50.73 -30.92
CA PRO A 446 22.15 50.93 -29.48
C PRO A 446 22.63 52.35 -29.13
N PRO A 447 22.08 53.00 -28.08
CA PRO A 447 22.57 54.28 -27.61
C PRO A 447 23.92 54.15 -26.90
N GLN A 448 24.82 55.06 -27.25
CA GLN A 448 26.17 55.20 -26.71
C GLN A 448 26.17 55.56 -25.21
N GLU A 449 27.19 55.05 -24.53
CA GLU A 449 27.54 55.37 -23.15
C GLU A 449 27.71 56.88 -22.94
N HIS A 450 27.14 57.39 -21.84
CA HIS A 450 27.58 58.63 -21.22
C HIS A 450 27.70 58.41 -19.72
N ILE A 451 28.95 58.30 -19.27
CA ILE A 451 29.38 58.50 -17.88
C ILE A 451 29.31 60.01 -17.58
N PRO A 452 28.80 60.40 -16.41
CA PRO A 452 29.61 61.27 -15.56
C PRO A 452 29.52 60.97 -14.05
N ASP A 453 30.73 60.75 -13.51
CA ASP A 453 31.36 61.10 -12.23
C ASP A 453 30.63 61.41 -10.90
N PRO A 454 31.35 61.20 -9.77
CA PRO A 454 30.79 61.03 -8.43
C PRO A 454 30.92 62.29 -7.56
N SER A 455 29.93 62.54 -6.69
CA SER A 455 30.12 63.22 -5.40
C SER A 455 28.83 63.27 -4.57
N CYS A 456 29.03 63.14 -3.25
CA CYS A 456 28.09 63.15 -2.11
C CYS A 456 27.44 61.81 -1.75
#